data_AF-W4QL43-F1
#
_entry.id   AF-W4QL43-F1
#
_cell.length_a   1.000
_cell.length_b   1.000
_cell.length_c   1.000
_cell.angle_alpha   90.00
_cell.angle_beta   90.00
_cell.angle_gamma   90.00
#
_symmetry.space_group_name_H-M   'P 1'
#
loop_
_entity.id
_entity.type
_entity.pdbx_description
1 polymer ?
#
loop_
_entity_poly.entity_id
_entity_poly.type
_entity_poly.pdbx_seq_one_letter_code
_entity_poly.pdbx_strand_id
1 'polypeptide(L)'
;MDDQIKIRGIRVELGEIKSIISNHPHIQEAVITAVSTDNYEKKIIAYIVPKSNQLDIKELRTYTQQKMPLYMVPEIFMKIKSIPLNSNGKVDRNRLPEPTSDEVRISDVNVPPTNITERKIKEVWVDILKQDNISINDNFFDVGGHSLLILQVKTKLELVFEKKIELMDLFQYPTIATLSARINNAGLDNTPFESLRAKGKDRRRALQDRRKRRENLNKQR
;
A
#
# COMPACT_ATOMS: atom_id res chain seq x y z
N MET A 1 6.93 -20.07 -19.21
CA MET A 1 8.03 -19.36 -18.55
C MET A 1 7.39 -18.64 -17.38
N ASP A 2 7.72 -19.05 -16.17
CA ASP A 2 7.22 -18.43 -14.94
C ASP A 2 7.86 -17.06 -14.79
N ASP A 3 7.16 -16.02 -15.20
CA ASP A 3 7.55 -14.63 -14.97
C ASP A 3 7.24 -14.25 -13.52
N GLN A 4 7.88 -14.96 -12.58
CA GLN A 4 7.79 -14.68 -11.16
C GLN A 4 8.96 -13.83 -10.71
N ILE A 5 8.65 -12.79 -9.95
CA ILE A 5 9.65 -11.86 -9.41
C ILE A 5 9.47 -11.73 -7.91
N LYS A 6 10.56 -11.35 -7.23
CA LYS A 6 10.49 -10.92 -5.83
C LYS A 6 10.40 -9.42 -5.77
N ILE A 7 9.33 -8.91 -5.17
CA ILE A 7 9.13 -7.49 -4.87
C ILE A 7 8.96 -7.40 -3.37
N ARG A 8 9.85 -6.66 -2.70
CA ARG A 8 9.80 -6.46 -1.24
C ARG A 8 9.71 -7.77 -0.45
N GLY A 9 10.43 -8.80 -0.92
CA GLY A 9 10.44 -10.14 -0.33
C GLY A 9 9.22 -11.02 -0.68
N ILE A 10 8.21 -10.49 -1.36
CA ILE A 10 7.00 -11.21 -1.78
C ILE A 10 7.21 -11.76 -3.19
N ARG A 11 6.84 -13.02 -3.41
CA ARG A 11 6.83 -13.63 -4.74
C ARG A 11 5.56 -13.17 -5.46
N VAL A 12 5.73 -12.49 -6.58
CA VAL A 12 4.65 -11.94 -7.40
C VAL A 12 4.67 -12.62 -8.77
N GLU A 13 3.51 -13.04 -9.25
CA GLU A 13 3.35 -13.61 -10.59
C GLU A 13 2.94 -12.51 -11.58
N LEU A 14 3.82 -12.17 -12.53
CA LEU A 14 3.50 -11.14 -13.51
C LEU A 14 2.36 -11.55 -14.46
N GLY A 15 2.15 -12.86 -14.64
CA GLY A 15 1.04 -13.41 -15.40
C GLY A 15 -0.33 -13.07 -14.79
N GLU A 16 -0.44 -13.02 -13.46
CA GLU A 16 -1.68 -12.66 -12.76
C GLU A 16 -2.02 -11.18 -13.00
N ILE A 17 -1.02 -10.31 -12.83
CA ILE A 17 -1.15 -8.86 -13.10
C ILE A 17 -1.58 -8.63 -14.55
N LYS A 18 -0.92 -9.32 -15.50
CA LYS A 18 -1.24 -9.25 -16.92
C LYS A 18 -2.69 -9.65 -17.17
N SER A 19 -3.16 -10.74 -16.56
CA SER A 19 -4.52 -11.25 -16.72
C SER A 19 -5.55 -10.21 -16.28
N ILE A 20 -5.35 -9.62 -15.10
CA ILE A 20 -6.26 -8.58 -14.57
C ILE A 20 -6.28 -7.35 -15.47
N ILE A 21 -5.11 -6.84 -15.87
CA ILE A 21 -5.01 -5.65 -16.73
C ILE A 21 -5.63 -5.91 -18.11
N SER A 22 -5.38 -7.08 -18.70
CA SER A 22 -5.93 -7.45 -20.03
C SER A 22 -7.47 -7.53 -20.04
N ASN A 23 -8.11 -7.70 -18.88
CA ASN A 23 -9.57 -7.70 -18.76
C ASN A 23 -10.20 -6.30 -18.72
N HIS A 24 -9.39 -5.23 -18.76
CA HIS A 24 -9.92 -3.87 -18.85
C HIS A 24 -10.53 -3.63 -20.25
N PRO A 25 -11.76 -3.10 -20.38
CA PRO A 25 -12.45 -2.98 -21.68
C PRO A 25 -11.66 -2.24 -22.76
N HIS A 26 -10.86 -1.25 -22.36
CA HIS A 26 -10.07 -0.40 -23.24
C HIS A 26 -8.64 -0.90 -23.54
N ILE A 27 -8.25 -2.08 -23.05
CA ILE A 27 -6.92 -2.65 -23.29
C ILE A 27 -6.98 -3.70 -24.41
N GLN A 28 -6.14 -3.54 -25.43
CA GLN A 28 -5.99 -4.51 -26.52
C GLN A 28 -4.97 -5.57 -26.13
N GLU A 29 -3.78 -5.14 -25.71
CA GLU A 29 -2.67 -6.02 -25.30
C GLU A 29 -1.94 -5.41 -24.10
N ALA A 30 -1.39 -6.27 -23.25
CA ALA A 30 -0.57 -5.86 -22.12
C ALA A 30 0.66 -6.77 -21.94
N VAL A 31 1.78 -6.17 -21.58
CA VAL A 31 2.99 -6.87 -21.14
C VAL A 31 3.44 -6.28 -19.81
N ILE A 32 3.70 -7.15 -18.85
CA ILE A 32 4.17 -6.77 -17.53
C ILE A 32 5.64 -7.19 -17.40
N THR A 33 6.45 -6.28 -16.89
CA THR A 33 7.86 -6.53 -16.55
C THR A 33 8.19 -5.83 -15.22
N ALA A 34 9.42 -6.00 -14.77
CA ALA A 34 9.95 -5.20 -13.68
C ALA A 34 11.33 -4.61 -14.05
N VAL A 35 11.56 -3.37 -13.65
CA VAL A 35 12.86 -2.70 -13.74
C VAL A 35 13.46 -2.59 -12.35
N SER A 36 14.78 -2.71 -12.24
CA SER A 36 15.47 -2.38 -10.99
C SER A 36 15.76 -0.88 -10.98
N THR A 37 15.42 -0.21 -9.90
CA THR A 37 15.78 1.19 -9.66
C THR A 37 17.16 1.31 -9.04
N ASP A 38 17.70 2.52 -8.96
CA ASP A 38 19.05 2.80 -8.42
C ASP A 38 19.23 2.33 -6.97
N ASN A 39 18.15 2.21 -6.20
CA ASN A 39 18.11 1.67 -4.85
C ASN A 39 17.96 0.13 -4.79
N TYR A 40 18.12 -0.58 -5.91
CA TYR A 40 17.94 -2.03 -6.07
C TYR A 40 16.51 -2.55 -5.80
N GLU A 41 15.53 -1.67 -5.68
CA GLU A 41 14.12 -2.09 -5.64
C GLU A 41 13.62 -2.43 -7.05
N LYS A 42 12.68 -3.36 -7.13
CA LYS A 42 12.02 -3.69 -8.39
C LYS A 42 10.69 -2.96 -8.46
N LYS A 43 10.54 -2.10 -9.47
CA LYS A 43 9.26 -1.48 -9.84
C LYS A 43 8.61 -2.29 -10.96
N ILE A 44 7.31 -2.55 -10.85
CA ILE A 44 6.49 -3.19 -11.89
C ILE A 44 6.12 -2.14 -12.94
N ILE A 45 6.29 -2.52 -14.20
CA ILE A 45 5.89 -1.71 -15.34
C ILE A 45 4.86 -2.48 -16.15
N ALA A 46 3.75 -1.82 -16.48
CA ALA A 46 2.76 -2.29 -17.42
C ALA A 46 2.84 -1.53 -18.74
N TYR A 47 3.24 -2.24 -19.80
CA TYR A 47 3.17 -1.76 -21.17
C TYR A 47 1.82 -2.12 -21.75
N ILE A 48 1.11 -1.14 -22.27
CA ILE A 48 -0.29 -1.29 -22.68
C ILE A 48 -0.46 -0.78 -24.11
N VAL A 49 -1.09 -1.62 -24.93
CA VAL A 49 -1.65 -1.20 -26.21
C VAL A 49 -3.13 -0.92 -25.97
N PRO A 50 -3.57 0.36 -26.00
CA PRO A 50 -4.97 0.68 -25.80
C PRO A 50 -5.78 0.41 -27.07
N LYS A 51 -7.04 -0.03 -26.93
CA LYS A 51 -7.97 -0.19 -28.08
C LYS A 51 -8.33 1.15 -28.73
N SER A 52 -8.30 2.23 -27.96
CA SER A 52 -8.56 3.59 -28.41
C SER A 52 -7.78 4.60 -27.56
N ASN A 53 -7.62 5.83 -28.05
CA ASN A 53 -6.92 6.89 -27.32
C ASN A 53 -7.63 7.35 -26.03
N GLN A 54 -8.82 6.81 -25.71
CA GLN A 54 -9.62 7.19 -24.56
C GLN A 54 -9.19 6.55 -23.24
N LEU A 55 -8.25 5.60 -23.24
CA LEU A 55 -7.81 4.96 -22.00
C LEU A 55 -7.23 5.99 -21.02
N ASP A 56 -7.88 6.22 -19.88
CA ASP A 56 -7.29 7.00 -18.79
C ASP A 56 -6.45 6.09 -17.88
N ILE A 57 -5.19 6.48 -17.64
CA ILE A 57 -4.28 5.75 -16.76
C ILE A 57 -4.73 5.84 -15.30
N LYS A 58 -5.39 6.93 -14.88
CA LYS A 58 -5.92 7.05 -13.51
C LYS A 58 -7.07 6.08 -13.27
N GLU A 59 -7.97 5.97 -14.23
CA GLU A 59 -9.06 5.00 -14.22
C GLU A 59 -8.51 3.57 -14.17
N LEU A 60 -7.54 3.26 -15.06
CA LEU A 60 -6.91 1.94 -15.07
C LEU A 60 -6.23 1.60 -13.74
N ARG A 61 -5.51 2.55 -13.14
CA ARG A 61 -4.89 2.35 -11.82
C ARG A 61 -5.95 2.04 -10.77
N THR A 62 -7.05 2.79 -10.75
CA THR A 62 -8.19 2.56 -9.84
C THR A 62 -8.80 1.17 -10.04
N TYR A 63 -9.02 0.77 -11.30
CA TYR A 63 -9.50 -0.55 -11.66
C TYR A 63 -8.57 -1.66 -11.14
N THR A 64 -7.25 -1.51 -11.32
CA THR A 64 -6.28 -2.51 -10.84
C THR A 64 -6.28 -2.60 -9.31
N GLN A 65 -6.31 -1.47 -8.59
CA GLN A 65 -6.34 -1.43 -7.12
C GLN A 65 -7.57 -2.12 -6.52
N GLN A 66 -8.71 -2.13 -7.22
CA GLN A 66 -9.91 -2.83 -6.77
C GLN A 66 -9.83 -4.36 -6.95
N LYS A 67 -8.91 -4.85 -7.79
CA LYS A 67 -8.85 -6.24 -8.22
C LYS A 67 -7.59 -6.99 -7.79
N MET A 68 -6.56 -6.28 -7.33
CA MET A 68 -5.34 -6.87 -6.82
C MET A 68 -4.80 -6.10 -5.62
N PRO A 69 -4.04 -6.76 -4.72
CA PRO A 69 -3.32 -6.08 -3.65
C PRO A 69 -2.38 -4.98 -4.18
N LEU A 70 -2.17 -3.92 -3.40
CA LEU A 70 -1.42 -2.75 -3.87
C LEU A 70 0.02 -3.08 -4.30
N TYR A 71 0.67 -4.06 -3.66
CA TYR A 71 2.04 -4.49 -4.03
C TYR A 71 2.13 -5.18 -5.41
N MET A 72 1.00 -5.52 -6.04
CA MET A 72 0.93 -6.07 -7.39
C MET A 72 0.55 -5.02 -8.44
N VAL A 73 0.07 -3.85 -8.01
CA VAL A 73 -0.35 -2.77 -8.91
C VAL A 73 0.89 -2.16 -9.54
N PRO A 74 0.98 -2.08 -10.89
CA PRO A 74 2.10 -1.45 -11.55
C PRO A 74 2.35 -0.01 -11.08
N GLU A 75 3.59 0.29 -10.73
CA GLU A 75 4.02 1.65 -10.41
C GLU A 75 3.97 2.52 -11.67
N ILE A 76 4.35 1.96 -12.82
CA ILE A 76 4.40 2.66 -14.10
C ILE A 76 3.46 2.00 -15.11
N PHE A 77 2.61 2.81 -15.74
CA PHE A 77 1.77 2.39 -16.87
C PHE A 77 2.20 3.16 -18.11
N MET A 78 2.75 2.46 -19.11
CA MET A 78 3.22 3.06 -20.35
C MET A 78 2.35 2.64 -21.53
N LYS A 79 1.78 3.61 -22.23
CA LYS A 79 1.05 3.36 -23.47
C LYS A 79 2.04 3.20 -24.61
N ILE A 80 1.94 2.10 -25.33
CA ILE A 80 2.76 1.84 -26.53
C ILE A 80 1.85 1.51 -27.72
N LYS A 81 2.37 1.72 -28.93
CA LYS A 81 1.62 1.51 -30.17
C LYS A 81 1.37 0.02 -30.47
N SER A 82 2.34 -0.82 -30.14
CA SER A 82 2.28 -2.27 -30.32
C SER A 82 3.31 -2.95 -29.42
N ILE A 83 3.07 -4.22 -29.08
CA ILE A 83 4.05 -5.03 -28.37
C ILE A 83 5.16 -5.46 -29.36
N PRO A 84 6.45 -5.16 -29.10
CA PRO A 84 7.52 -5.65 -29.95
C PRO A 84 7.62 -7.17 -29.84
N LEU A 85 7.71 -7.84 -30.99
CA LEU A 85 7.88 -9.28 -31.09
C LEU A 85 9.25 -9.61 -31.70
N ASN A 86 9.82 -10.76 -31.30
CA ASN A 86 11.01 -11.35 -31.90
C ASN A 86 10.65 -12.16 -33.15
N SER A 87 11.66 -12.74 -33.82
CA SER A 87 11.49 -13.56 -35.02
C SER A 87 10.56 -14.77 -34.84
N ASN A 88 10.35 -15.21 -33.59
CA ASN A 88 9.51 -16.36 -33.24
C ASN A 88 8.10 -15.93 -32.81
N GLY A 89 7.73 -14.66 -32.98
CA GLY A 89 6.43 -14.12 -32.58
C GLY A 89 6.22 -14.00 -31.06
N LYS A 90 7.28 -14.14 -30.26
CA LYS A 90 7.24 -13.93 -28.81
C LYS A 90 7.60 -12.49 -28.47
N VAL A 91 7.11 -11.99 -27.32
CA VAL A 91 7.45 -10.65 -26.83
C VAL A 91 8.96 -10.46 -26.74
N ASP A 92 9.46 -9.41 -27.39
CA ASP A 92 10.86 -9.00 -27.32
C ASP A 92 11.03 -7.91 -26.27
N ARG A 93 11.30 -8.34 -25.03
CA ARG A 93 11.39 -7.45 -23.87
C ARG A 93 12.54 -6.45 -23.96
N ASN A 94 13.59 -6.76 -24.71
CA ASN A 94 14.74 -5.87 -24.89
C ASN A 94 14.43 -4.70 -25.83
N ARG A 95 13.31 -4.78 -26.57
CA ARG A 95 12.83 -3.73 -27.48
C ARG A 95 11.67 -2.94 -26.89
N LEU A 96 11.26 -3.24 -25.65
CA LEU A 96 10.29 -2.41 -24.95
C LEU A 96 10.94 -1.06 -24.64
N PRO A 97 10.22 0.07 -24.80
CA PRO A 97 10.74 1.38 -24.43
C PRO A 97 11.17 1.40 -22.97
N GLU A 98 12.34 1.95 -22.66
CA GLU A 98 12.70 2.16 -21.26
C GLU A 98 11.90 3.34 -20.67
N PRO A 99 11.39 3.23 -19.44
CA PRO A 99 10.70 4.34 -18.80
C PRO A 99 11.69 5.50 -18.61
N THR A 100 11.26 6.69 -18.99
CA THR A 100 12.06 7.90 -18.78
C THR A 100 12.23 8.19 -17.29
N SER A 101 13.30 8.90 -16.92
CA SER A 101 13.49 9.35 -15.52
C SER A 101 12.29 10.16 -15.02
N ASP A 102 11.58 10.87 -15.91
CA ASP A 102 10.37 11.60 -15.58
C ASP A 102 9.17 10.67 -15.37
N GLU A 103 9.00 9.58 -16.12
CA GLU A 103 7.95 8.57 -15.85
C GLU A 103 8.20 7.80 -14.55
N VAL A 104 9.48 7.51 -14.26
CA VAL A 104 9.91 6.97 -12.96
C VAL A 104 9.70 8.00 -11.85
N ARG A 105 9.92 9.29 -12.11
CA ARG A 105 9.68 10.38 -11.14
C ARG A 105 8.23 10.78 -11.00
N ILE A 106 7.37 10.62 -12.00
CA ILE A 106 5.93 10.89 -11.94
C ILE A 106 5.26 9.90 -10.99
N SER A 107 5.79 8.67 -10.87
CA SER A 107 5.41 7.79 -9.76
C SER A 107 5.87 8.30 -8.40
N ASP A 108 6.90 9.13 -8.37
CA ASP A 108 7.56 9.69 -7.18
C ASP A 108 7.23 11.18 -6.95
N VAL A 109 6.27 11.78 -7.69
CA VAL A 109 5.89 13.19 -7.51
C VAL A 109 5.28 13.34 -6.11
N ASN A 110 5.89 14.18 -5.29
CA ASN A 110 5.38 14.52 -3.97
C ASN A 110 4.08 15.32 -4.12
N VAL A 111 2.96 14.61 -4.04
CA VAL A 111 1.61 15.16 -3.99
C VAL A 111 1.37 15.62 -2.54
N PRO A 112 1.10 16.92 -2.31
CA PRO A 112 0.87 17.43 -0.97
C PRO A 112 -0.49 16.99 -0.42
N PRO A 113 -0.67 16.97 0.92
CA PRO A 113 -1.98 16.76 1.53
C PRO A 113 -3.03 17.76 1.06
N THR A 114 -4.20 17.23 0.69
CA THR A 114 -5.36 17.98 0.20
C THR A 114 -6.39 18.25 1.30
N ASN A 115 -6.36 17.49 2.40
CA ASN A 115 -7.27 17.63 3.54
C ASN A 115 -6.56 17.49 4.90
N ILE A 116 -7.27 17.84 5.97
CA ILE A 116 -6.74 17.83 7.35
C ILE A 116 -6.36 16.41 7.79
N THR A 117 -7.16 15.41 7.40
CA THR A 117 -6.90 13.99 7.74
C THR A 117 -5.59 13.52 7.10
N GLU A 118 -5.38 13.78 5.81
CA GLU A 118 -4.12 13.48 5.11
C GLU A 118 -2.93 14.18 5.75
N ARG A 119 -3.08 15.45 6.15
CA ARG A 119 -2.01 16.21 6.81
C ARG A 119 -1.58 15.55 8.13
N LYS A 120 -2.55 15.19 8.98
CA LYS A 120 -2.31 14.49 10.25
C LYS A 120 -1.64 13.13 10.05
N ILE A 121 -2.09 12.36 9.05
CA ILE A 121 -1.47 11.06 8.74
C ILE A 121 -0.02 11.27 8.26
N LYS A 122 0.21 12.24 7.36
CA LYS A 122 1.54 12.58 6.86
C LYS A 122 2.48 12.97 8.00
N GLU A 123 2.05 13.81 8.94
CA GLU A 123 2.84 14.19 10.11
C GLU A 123 3.24 12.98 10.97
N VAL A 124 2.33 12.01 11.16
CA VAL A 124 2.62 10.76 11.87
C VAL A 124 3.67 9.94 11.13
N TRP A 125 3.54 9.82 9.81
CA TRP A 125 4.48 9.08 8.97
C TRP A 125 5.87 9.71 8.96
N VAL A 126 5.96 11.03 8.75
CA VAL A 126 7.22 11.78 8.77
C VAL A 126 7.96 11.55 10.08
N ASP A 127 7.25 11.63 11.22
CA ASP A 127 7.89 11.41 12.53
C ASP A 127 8.37 9.96 12.73
N ILE A 128 7.67 8.97 12.19
CA ILE A 128 8.04 7.56 12.40
C ILE A 128 9.11 7.10 11.41
N LEU A 129 8.98 7.48 10.14
CA LEU A 129 9.90 7.11 9.06
C LEU A 129 11.14 8.01 9.03
N LYS A 130 11.12 9.16 9.72
CA LYS A 130 12.20 10.16 9.74
C LYS A 130 12.54 10.66 8.33
N GLN A 131 11.50 10.90 7.52
CA GLN A 131 11.60 11.41 6.15
C GLN A 131 10.58 12.52 5.93
N ASP A 132 11.00 13.67 5.39
CA ASP A 132 10.12 14.83 5.20
C ASP A 132 9.38 14.82 3.84
N ASN A 133 9.93 14.12 2.86
CA ASN A 133 9.48 14.17 1.45
C ASN A 133 8.52 13.02 1.10
N ILE A 134 7.45 12.84 1.89
CA ILE A 134 6.45 11.78 1.67
C ILE A 134 5.22 12.32 0.91
N SER A 135 4.93 11.79 -0.28
CA SER A 135 3.72 12.05 -1.07
C SER A 135 2.49 11.41 -0.44
N ILE A 136 1.30 11.99 -0.62
CA ILE A 136 0.07 11.32 -0.13
C ILE A 136 -0.25 10.00 -0.84
N ASN A 137 0.34 9.78 -2.02
CA ASN A 137 0.16 8.57 -2.82
C ASN A 137 1.30 7.57 -2.59
N ASP A 138 2.31 7.91 -1.80
CA ASP A 138 3.36 6.98 -1.45
C ASP A 138 2.79 5.84 -0.61
N ASN A 139 3.17 4.64 -0.98
CA ASN A 139 2.87 3.46 -0.19
C ASN A 139 3.86 3.38 0.98
N PHE A 140 3.31 3.16 2.18
CA PHE A 140 4.06 3.09 3.43
C PHE A 140 5.28 2.18 3.37
N PHE A 141 5.14 1.02 2.74
CA PHE A 141 6.20 0.00 2.69
C PHE A 141 7.32 0.37 1.70
N ASP A 142 7.01 1.26 0.76
CA ASP A 142 7.90 1.67 -0.33
C ASP A 142 8.83 2.78 0.16
N VAL A 143 8.34 3.60 1.09
CA VAL A 143 9.11 4.66 1.76
C VAL A 143 9.86 4.17 3.00
N GLY A 144 10.11 2.86 3.11
CA GLY A 144 10.88 2.24 4.20
C GLY A 144 10.06 1.79 5.42
N GLY A 145 8.73 1.80 5.32
CA GLY A 145 7.85 1.26 6.34
C GLY A 145 7.92 -0.26 6.46
N HIS A 146 7.81 -0.79 7.68
CA HIS A 146 7.76 -2.23 7.94
C HIS A 146 6.86 -2.54 9.15
N SER A 147 6.70 -3.83 9.47
CA SER A 147 5.72 -4.32 10.46
C SER A 147 5.83 -3.73 11.87
N LEU A 148 7.01 -3.28 12.29
CA LEU A 148 7.17 -2.61 13.58
C LEU A 148 6.72 -1.15 13.49
N LEU A 149 7.11 -0.44 12.43
CA LEU A 149 6.76 0.95 12.20
C LEU A 149 5.26 1.10 11.95
N ILE A 150 4.61 0.17 11.23
CA ILE A 150 3.17 0.23 11.00
C ILE A 150 2.37 0.09 12.30
N LEU A 151 2.89 -0.67 13.27
CA LEU A 151 2.27 -0.80 14.60
C LEU A 151 2.43 0.49 15.43
N GLN A 152 3.56 1.18 15.28
CA GLN A 152 3.77 2.52 15.86
C GLN A 152 2.84 3.55 15.21
N VAL A 153 2.72 3.53 13.87
CA VAL A 153 1.80 4.37 13.10
C VAL A 153 0.38 4.16 13.60
N LYS A 154 -0.08 2.90 13.68
CA LYS A 154 -1.40 2.55 14.22
C LYS A 154 -1.65 3.23 15.57
N THR A 155 -0.75 3.00 16.52
CA THR A 155 -0.90 3.50 17.88
C THR A 155 -0.95 5.03 17.92
N LYS A 156 -0.12 5.71 17.12
CA LYS A 156 -0.09 7.16 17.06
C LYS A 156 -1.32 7.75 16.36
N LEU A 157 -1.80 7.13 15.28
CA LEU A 157 -3.02 7.55 14.61
C LEU A 157 -4.26 7.37 15.51
N GLU A 158 -4.37 6.28 16.27
CA GLU A 158 -5.48 6.09 17.22
C GLU A 158 -5.54 7.19 18.28
N LEU A 159 -4.38 7.72 18.70
CA LEU A 159 -4.31 8.88 19.60
C LEU A 159 -4.69 10.19 18.90
N VAL A 160 -4.23 10.41 17.67
CA VAL A 160 -4.47 11.65 16.90
C VAL A 160 -5.93 11.81 16.47
N PHE A 161 -6.60 10.69 16.18
CA PHE A 161 -7.99 10.68 15.68
C PHE A 161 -9.00 10.24 16.74
N GLU A 162 -8.55 9.80 17.92
CA GLU A 162 -9.39 9.30 19.02
C GLU A 162 -10.34 8.15 18.61
N LYS A 163 -9.95 7.43 17.56
CA LYS A 163 -10.71 6.34 16.94
C LYS A 163 -9.88 5.07 16.94
N LYS A 164 -10.55 3.92 17.06
CA LYS A 164 -9.90 2.63 16.80
C LYS A 164 -9.57 2.55 15.30
N ILE A 165 -8.35 2.16 14.98
CA ILE A 165 -7.91 1.89 13.62
C ILE A 165 -7.57 0.41 13.56
N GLU A 166 -8.19 -0.34 12.65
CA GLU A 166 -7.86 -1.75 12.50
C GLU A 166 -6.47 -1.87 11.88
N LEU A 167 -5.67 -2.81 12.38
CA LEU A 167 -4.34 -3.05 11.80
C LEU A 167 -4.46 -3.42 10.32
N MET A 168 -5.52 -4.15 9.96
CA MET A 168 -5.79 -4.55 8.58
C MET A 168 -6.03 -3.36 7.64
N ASP A 169 -6.64 -2.27 8.13
CA ASP A 169 -6.87 -1.07 7.32
C ASP A 169 -5.53 -0.47 6.84
N LEU A 170 -4.48 -0.51 7.67
CA LEU A 170 -3.15 0.01 7.30
C LEU A 170 -2.45 -0.80 6.21
N PHE A 171 -2.79 -2.10 6.08
CA PHE A 171 -2.30 -2.97 5.01
C PHE A 171 -3.17 -2.93 3.75
N GLN A 172 -4.48 -2.68 3.90
CA GLN A 172 -5.42 -2.57 2.77
C GLN A 172 -5.40 -1.19 2.11
N TYR A 173 -5.08 -0.15 2.88
CA TYR A 173 -5.02 1.25 2.45
C TYR A 173 -3.64 1.82 2.76
N PRO A 174 -2.58 1.38 2.04
CA PRO A 174 -1.19 1.62 2.43
C PRO A 174 -0.70 3.02 2.07
N THR A 175 -1.55 3.93 1.58
CA THR A 175 -1.17 5.31 1.24
C THR A 175 -1.90 6.29 2.12
N ILE A 176 -1.34 7.48 2.31
CA ILE A 176 -1.97 8.54 3.12
C ILE A 176 -3.36 8.91 2.55
N ALA A 177 -3.49 9.01 1.23
CA ALA A 177 -4.75 9.31 0.56
C ALA A 177 -5.82 8.22 0.80
N THR A 178 -5.46 6.94 0.61
CA THR A 178 -6.40 5.82 0.77
C THR A 178 -6.79 5.62 2.24
N LEU A 179 -5.84 5.74 3.16
CA LEU A 179 -6.10 5.65 4.60
C LEU A 179 -6.96 6.82 5.10
N SER A 180 -6.72 8.03 4.60
CA SER A 180 -7.55 9.20 4.91
C SER A 180 -9.01 8.97 4.52
N ALA A 181 -9.25 8.50 3.29
CA ALA A 181 -10.59 8.18 2.82
C ALA A 181 -11.26 7.12 3.71
N ARG A 182 -10.52 6.07 4.10
CA ARG A 182 -11.01 5.04 5.02
C ARG A 182 -11.38 5.60 6.40
N ILE A 183 -10.53 6.42 7.00
CA ILE A 183 -10.76 7.02 8.33
C ILE A 183 -11.97 7.97 8.31
N ASN A 184 -12.14 8.73 7.24
CA ASN A 184 -13.28 9.62 7.07
C ASN A 184 -14.59 8.84 6.90
N ASN A 185 -14.57 7.74 6.13
CA ASN A 185 -15.74 6.88 5.91
C ASN A 185 -16.11 6.01 7.11
N ALA A 186 -15.14 5.63 7.96
CA ALA A 186 -15.36 4.84 9.16
C ALA A 186 -16.20 5.56 10.25
N GLY A 187 -16.58 6.82 10.04
CA GLY A 187 -17.46 7.59 10.94
C GLY A 187 -18.89 7.06 11.09
N LEU A 188 -19.26 5.95 10.44
CA LEU A 188 -20.58 5.31 10.59
C LEU A 188 -20.62 4.21 11.67
N ASP A 189 -19.47 3.64 12.08
CA ASP A 189 -19.39 2.59 13.12
C ASP A 189 -18.53 3.07 14.31
N ASN A 190 -19.06 4.02 15.09
CA ASN A 190 -18.33 4.62 16.22
C ASN A 190 -18.28 3.71 17.45
N THR A 191 -17.17 3.02 17.66
CA THR A 191 -16.75 2.61 19.01
C THR A 191 -15.59 3.49 19.50
N PRO A 192 -15.80 4.35 20.51
CA PRO A 192 -14.76 5.26 21.02
C PRO A 192 -13.55 4.51 21.57
N PHE A 193 -12.34 4.97 21.23
CA PHE A 193 -11.08 4.36 21.68
C PHE A 193 -10.92 4.38 23.21
N GLU A 194 -11.48 5.38 23.90
CA GLU A 194 -11.47 5.47 25.37
C GLU A 194 -12.15 4.28 26.05
N SER A 195 -13.20 3.73 25.45
CA SER A 195 -13.93 2.57 25.97
C SER A 195 -13.06 1.30 26.07
N LEU A 196 -12.01 1.20 25.24
CA LEU A 196 -11.06 0.09 25.24
C LEU A 196 -9.97 0.29 26.31
N ARG A 197 -9.55 1.53 26.56
CA ARG A 197 -8.55 1.86 27.59
C ARG A 197 -9.09 1.63 29.00
N ALA A 198 -10.37 1.95 29.23
CA ALA A 198 -11.06 1.67 30.49
C ALA A 198 -11.10 0.17 30.78
N LYS A 199 -11.55 -0.65 29.81
CA LYS A 199 -11.59 -2.13 29.93
C LYS A 199 -10.21 -2.76 30.18
N GLY A 200 -9.15 -2.21 29.58
CA GLY A 200 -7.78 -2.69 29.78
C GLY A 200 -7.22 -2.41 31.18
N LYS A 201 -7.53 -1.24 31.77
CA LYS A 201 -7.14 -0.90 33.15
C LYS A 201 -7.87 -1.79 34.16
N ASP A 202 -9.16 -2.02 33.98
CA ASP A 202 -9.97 -2.85 34.88
C ASP A 202 -9.51 -4.31 34.88
N ARG A 203 -9.17 -4.86 33.70
CA ARG A 203 -8.60 -6.21 33.60
C ARG A 203 -7.26 -6.37 34.33
N ARG A 204 -6.37 -5.38 34.20
CA ARG A 204 -5.06 -5.40 34.90
C ARG A 204 -5.22 -5.33 36.41
N ARG A 205 -6.15 -4.50 36.90
CA ARG A 205 -6.47 -4.37 38.33
C ARG A 205 -7.04 -5.68 38.89
N ALA A 206 -7.99 -6.29 38.19
CA ALA A 206 -8.58 -7.57 38.58
C ALA A 206 -7.56 -8.73 38.62
N LEU A 207 -6.58 -8.75 37.70
CA LEU A 207 -5.50 -9.74 37.69
C LEU A 207 -4.52 -9.56 38.86
N GLN A 208 -4.18 -8.32 39.21
CA GLN A 208 -3.32 -8.02 40.36
C GLN A 208 -3.99 -8.38 41.69
N ASP A 209 -5.29 -8.11 41.83
CA ASP A 209 -6.04 -8.45 43.04
C ASP A 209 -6.19 -9.97 43.22
N ARG A 210 -6.41 -10.73 42.14
CA ARG A 210 -6.44 -12.20 42.18
C ARG A 210 -5.08 -12.78 42.58
N ARG A 211 -3.98 -12.21 42.10
CA ARG A 211 -2.62 -12.64 42.44
C ARG A 211 -2.31 -12.41 43.92
N LYS A 212 -2.63 -11.23 44.46
CA LYS A 212 -2.46 -10.91 45.89
C LYS A 212 -3.29 -11.81 46.81
N ARG A 213 -4.55 -12.10 46.45
CA ARG A 213 -5.40 -13.03 47.22
C ARG A 213 -4.81 -14.44 47.28
N ARG A 214 -4.26 -14.93 46.17
CA ARG A 214 -3.63 -16.26 46.10
C ARG A 214 -2.31 -16.33 46.88
N GLU A 215 -1.52 -15.26 46.88
CA GLU A 215 -0.28 -15.18 47.68
C GLU A 215 -0.57 -15.12 49.19
N ASN A 216 -1.65 -14.45 49.62
CA ASN A 216 -2.06 -14.42 51.03
C ASN A 216 -2.59 -15.78 51.54
N LEU A 217 -3.33 -16.52 50.70
CA LEU A 217 -3.82 -17.87 51.03
C LEU A 217 -2.69 -18.89 51.24
N ASN A 218 -1.55 -18.72 50.54
CA ASN A 218 -0.40 -19.61 50.68
C ASN A 218 0.50 -19.28 51.88
N LYS A 219 0.35 -18.11 52.52
CA LYS A 219 1.12 -17.71 53.71
C LYS A 219 0.46 -18.10 55.04
N GLN A 220 -0.76 -18.64 55.00
CA GLN A 220 -1.53 -19.07 56.18
C GLN A 220 -1.58 -20.61 56.34
N ARG A 221 -0.75 -21.34 55.59
CA ARG A 221 -0.50 -22.77 55.74
C ARG A 221 0.94 -22.98 56.15
#